data_AF-A0A7W6RAL8-F1
#
_entry.id   AF-A0A7W6RAL8-F1
#
_cell.length_a   1.000
_cell.length_b   1.000
_cell.length_c   1.000
_cell.angle_alpha   90.00
_cell.angle_beta   90.00
_cell.angle_gamma   90.00
#
_symmetry.space_group_name_H-M   'P 1'
#
loop_
_entity.id
_entity.type
_entity.pdbx_description
1 polymer ?
#
loop_
_entity_poly.entity_id
_entity_poly.type
_entity_poly.pdbx_seq_one_letter_code
_entity_poly.pdbx_strand_id
1 'polypeptide(L)'
;MIKVRLYIARAGGVVEDGQMDCDLSMFGGLVPAVGDEILDPGVIQGQDRHDHRNRQLLTVTRRVFNSRDKEDYVVLVVEPRPVADGERDLV
;
A
#
# COMPACT_ATOMS: atom_id res chain seq x y z
N MET A 1 -17.43 -7.38 3.67
CA MET A 1 -16.02 -7.36 4.15
C MET A 1 -15.36 -6.21 3.42
N ILE A 2 -14.71 -5.28 4.12
CA ILE A 2 -14.10 -4.11 3.48
C ILE A 2 -12.86 -4.55 2.72
N LYS A 3 -12.77 -4.18 1.44
CA LYS A 3 -11.60 -4.38 0.58
C LYS A 3 -10.85 -3.06 0.41
N VAL A 4 -9.53 -3.15 0.33
CA VAL A 4 -8.66 -2.00 0.10
C VAL A 4 -7.97 -2.14 -1.25
N ARG A 5 -8.18 -1.18 -2.16
CA ARG A 5 -7.48 -1.11 -3.43
C ARG A 5 -6.34 -0.11 -3.33
N LEU A 6 -5.13 -0.52 -3.69
CA LEU A 6 -3.96 0.37 -3.69
C LEU A 6 -3.80 1.06 -5.05
N TYR A 7 -3.54 2.36 -5.00
CA TYR A 7 -3.13 3.17 -6.14
C TYR A 7 -1.77 3.79 -5.84
N ILE A 8 -0.84 3.70 -6.79
CA ILE A 8 0.53 4.16 -6.63
C ILE A 8 0.64 5.56 -7.23
N ALA A 9 0.97 6.54 -6.39
CA ALA A 9 1.33 7.87 -6.85
C ALA A 9 2.76 7.86 -7.40
N ARG A 10 2.92 8.43 -8.59
CA ARG A 10 4.20 8.59 -9.30
C ARG A 10 4.60 10.05 -9.33
N ALA A 11 5.87 10.30 -9.64
CA ALA A 11 6.37 11.64 -9.89
C ALA A 11 5.51 12.35 -10.96
N GLY A 12 5.18 13.62 -10.72
CA GLY A 12 4.32 14.42 -11.60
C GLY A 12 2.81 14.31 -11.31
N GLY A 13 2.42 13.66 -10.21
CA GLY A 13 1.01 13.62 -9.75
C GLY A 13 0.13 12.60 -10.46
N VAL A 14 0.73 11.70 -11.25
CA VAL A 14 0.03 10.59 -11.89
C VAL A 14 -0.24 9.50 -10.83
N VAL A 15 -1.43 8.93 -10.86
CA VAL A 15 -1.87 7.89 -9.93
C VAL A 15 -2.26 6.64 -10.73
N GLU A 16 -1.55 5.54 -10.51
CA GLU A 16 -1.71 4.27 -11.22
C GLU A 16 -2.45 3.25 -10.35
N ASP A 17 -3.34 2.47 -10.93
CA ASP A 17 -4.02 1.39 -10.20
C ASP A 17 -3.05 0.21 -10.00
N GLY A 18 -2.77 -0.14 -8.74
CA GLY A 18 -1.87 -1.23 -8.37
C GLY A 18 -2.43 -2.63 -8.65
N GLN A 19 -3.66 -2.73 -9.17
CA GLN A 19 -4.33 -3.98 -9.57
C GLN A 19 -4.45 -5.03 -8.45
N MET A 20 -4.31 -4.62 -7.18
CA MET A 20 -4.36 -5.53 -6.03
C MET A 20 -5.43 -5.10 -5.03
N ASP A 21 -6.32 -6.04 -4.69
CA ASP A 21 -7.25 -5.91 -3.58
C ASP A 21 -6.67 -6.55 -2.33
N CYS A 22 -6.59 -5.77 -1.26
CA CYS A 22 -6.08 -6.17 0.03
C CYS A 22 -7.24 -6.34 1.02
N ASP A 23 -7.05 -7.26 1.97
CA ASP A 23 -7.94 -7.41 3.11
C ASP A 23 -7.45 -6.58 4.30
N LEU A 24 -8.36 -6.10 5.15
CA LEU A 24 -7.98 -5.34 6.35
C LEU A 24 -7.06 -6.12 7.30
N SER A 25 -7.09 -7.45 7.27
CA SER A 25 -6.16 -8.29 8.04
C SER A 25 -4.69 -8.05 7.67
N MET A 26 -4.41 -7.58 6.45
CA MET A 26 -3.07 -7.19 6.02
C MET A 26 -2.58 -5.88 6.68
N PHE A 27 -3.49 -5.12 7.29
CA PHE A 27 -3.24 -3.84 7.95
C PHE A 27 -3.63 -3.86 9.45
N GLY A 28 -3.53 -5.04 10.08
CA GLY A 28 -3.88 -5.19 11.50
C GLY A 28 -5.37 -5.04 11.82
N GLY A 29 -6.25 -5.20 10.81
CA GLY A 29 -7.70 -5.06 10.95
C GLY A 29 -8.21 -3.63 10.83
N LEU A 30 -7.34 -2.67 10.55
CA LEU A 30 -7.67 -1.25 10.45
C LEU A 30 -7.56 -0.76 9.01
N VAL A 31 -8.26 0.32 8.69
CA VAL A 31 -8.05 1.05 7.43
C VAL A 31 -6.93 2.08 7.68
N PRO A 32 -5.77 1.97 7.01
CA PRO A 32 -4.69 2.94 7.14
C PRO A 32 -5.17 4.40 6.96
N ALA A 33 -4.60 5.30 7.75
CA ALA A 33 -4.82 6.73 7.68
C ALA A 33 -3.77 7.39 6.78
N VAL A 34 -4.03 8.65 6.39
CA VAL A 34 -3.03 9.46 5.69
C VAL A 34 -1.84 9.71 6.63
N GLY A 35 -0.63 9.49 6.12
CA GLY A 35 0.62 9.55 6.88
C GLY A 35 1.07 8.20 7.45
N ASP A 36 0.19 7.19 7.51
CA ASP A 36 0.60 5.84 7.90
C ASP A 36 1.53 5.24 6.85
N GLU A 37 2.42 4.38 7.31
CA GLU A 37 3.30 3.57 6.47
C GLU A 37 2.80 2.13 6.47
N ILE A 38 2.71 1.55 5.29
CA ILE A 38 2.37 0.14 5.10
C ILE A 38 3.48 -0.54 4.30
N LEU A 39 3.69 -1.81 4.57
CA LEU A 39 4.58 -2.64 3.76
C LEU A 39 3.85 -2.99 2.45
N ASP A 40 4.56 -2.92 1.32
CA ASP A 40 4.01 -3.35 0.03
C ASP A 40 3.52 -4.81 0.12
N PRO A 41 2.20 -5.06 -0.01
CA PRO A 41 1.66 -6.42 0.02
C PRO A 41 2.04 -7.23 -1.23
N GLY A 42 2.44 -6.55 -2.30
CA GLY A 42 2.87 -7.14 -3.56
C GLY A 42 4.36 -7.44 -3.52
N VAL A 43 4.73 -8.72 -3.57
CA VAL A 43 6.11 -9.10 -3.91
C VAL A 43 6.22 -9.07 -5.43
N ILE A 44 7.20 -8.34 -5.98
CA ILE A 44 7.51 -8.42 -7.41
C ILE A 44 7.76 -9.89 -7.76
N GLN A 45 7.01 -10.45 -8.72
CA GLN A 45 7.14 -11.85 -9.10
C GLN A 45 8.60 -12.21 -9.41
N GLY A 46 9.13 -13.23 -8.73
CA GLY A 46 10.50 -13.73 -8.92
C GLY A 46 11.54 -13.21 -7.92
N GLN A 47 11.17 -12.35 -6.95
CA GLN A 47 12.07 -11.90 -5.89
C GLN A 47 11.77 -12.58 -4.54
N ASP A 48 12.82 -12.77 -3.72
CA ASP A 48 12.67 -13.37 -2.38
C ASP A 48 11.99 -12.37 -1.43
N ARG A 49 10.82 -12.77 -0.91
CA ARG A 49 10.01 -12.02 0.07
C ARG A 49 10.68 -11.87 1.44
N HIS A 50 11.73 -12.64 1.71
CA HIS A 50 12.51 -12.56 2.95
C HIS A 50 13.74 -11.65 2.82
N ASP A 51 14.03 -11.15 1.63
CA ASP A 51 15.05 -10.13 1.43
C ASP A 51 14.41 -8.74 1.56
N HIS A 52 14.74 -8.04 2.65
CA HIS A 52 14.27 -6.67 2.93
C HIS A 52 14.53 -5.69 1.78
N ARG A 53 15.51 -5.96 0.91
CA ARG A 53 15.83 -5.12 -0.27
C ARG A 53 14.78 -5.22 -1.38
N ASN A 54 13.97 -6.28 -1.35
CA ASN A 54 12.87 -6.51 -2.29
C ASN A 54 11.52 -6.02 -1.72
N ARG A 55 11.53 -5.42 -0.53
CA ARG A 55 10.37 -4.81 0.12
C ARG A 55 10.38 -3.31 -0.10
N GLN A 56 9.20 -2.71 -0.23
CA GLN A 56 9.04 -1.26 -0.26
C GLN A 56 8.09 -0.84 0.85
N LEU A 57 8.40 0.30 1.48
CA LEU A 57 7.43 0.98 2.32
C LEU A 57 6.60 1.91 1.44
N LEU A 58 5.32 1.96 1.74
CA LEU A 58 4.33 2.74 1.04
C LEU A 58 3.73 3.72 2.05
N THR A 59 3.89 5.02 1.79
CA THR A 59 3.27 6.06 2.64
C THR A 59 1.90 6.39 2.09
N VAL A 60 0.86 6.30 2.91
CA VAL A 60 -0.51 6.64 2.50
C VAL A 60 -0.64 8.15 2.39
N THR A 61 -0.90 8.65 1.18
CA THR A 61 -1.05 10.09 0.92
C THR A 61 -2.49 10.52 0.73
N ARG A 62 -3.38 9.59 0.36
CA ARG A 62 -4.82 9.85 0.26
C ARG A 62 -5.63 8.61 0.56
N ARG A 63 -6.83 8.83 1.09
CA ARG A 63 -7.85 7.79 1.24
C ARG A 63 -9.15 8.25 0.60
N VAL A 64 -9.77 7.36 -0.17
CA VAL A 64 -11.06 7.61 -0.83
C VAL A 64 -12.03 6.51 -0.40
N PHE A 65 -13.12 6.89 0.22
CA PHE A 65 -14.23 6.00 0.57
C PHE A 65 -15.27 6.02 -0.52
N ASN A 66 -16.06 4.95 -0.61
CA ASN A 66 -17.13 4.82 -1.59
C ASN A 66 -16.65 5.05 -3.03
N SER A 67 -15.46 4.54 -3.34
CA SER A 67 -14.88 4.70 -4.67
C SER A 67 -15.73 3.96 -5.70
N ARG A 68 -16.12 4.65 -6.79
CA ARG A 68 -16.99 4.07 -7.84
C ARG A 68 -18.30 3.49 -7.28
N ASP A 69 -18.87 4.15 -6.26
CA ASP A 69 -20.12 3.76 -5.60
C ASP A 69 -20.09 2.35 -4.98
N LYS A 70 -18.91 1.88 -4.59
CA LYS A 70 -18.72 0.63 -3.85
C LYS A 70 -18.56 0.91 -2.36
N GLU A 71 -19.61 0.65 -1.60
CA GLU A 71 -19.66 0.88 -0.15
C GLU A 71 -18.68 -0.01 0.65
N ASP A 72 -18.27 -1.14 0.09
CA ASP A 72 -17.34 -2.09 0.68
C ASP A 72 -15.88 -1.89 0.23
N TYR A 73 -15.57 -0.79 -0.46
CA TYR A 73 -14.23 -0.46 -0.94
C TYR A 73 -13.67 0.83 -0.33
N VAL A 74 -12.40 0.74 0.04
CA VAL A 74 -11.55 1.89 0.32
C VAL A 74 -10.40 1.90 -0.68
N VAL A 75 -10.15 3.04 -1.30
CA VAL A 75 -8.96 3.26 -2.11
C VAL A 75 -7.92 4.00 -1.27
N LEU A 76 -6.71 3.42 -1.20
CA LEU A 76 -5.53 4.12 -0.68
C LEU A 76 -4.67 4.56 -1.85
N VAL A 77 -4.33 5.85 -1.89
CA VAL A 77 -3.25 6.35 -2.73
C VAL A 77 -1.99 6.35 -1.88
N VAL A 78 -0.94 5.72 -2.39
CA VAL A 78 0.32 5.52 -1.69
C VAL A 78 1.50 5.99 -2.51
N GLU A 79 2.52 6.50 -1.84
CA GLU A 79 3.80 6.82 -2.44
C GLU A 79 4.85 5.79 -1.99
N PRO A 80 5.54 5.13 -2.94
CA PRO A 80 6.59 4.19 -2.60
C PRO A 80 7.85 4.93 -2.17
N ARG A 81 8.47 4.45 -1.10
CA ARG A 81 9.81 4.88 -0.70
C ARG A 81 10.71 3.68 -0.43
N PRO A 82 12.03 3.80 -0.71
CA PRO A 82 12.99 2.82 -0.27
C PRO A 82 12.99 2.66 1.25
N VAL A 83 13.25 1.45 1.72
CA VAL A 83 13.52 1.17 3.13
C VAL A 83 14.90 1.70 3.48
N ALA A 84 15.02 2.51 4.54
CA ALA A 84 16.31 2.98 5.03
C ALA A 84 17.03 1.87 5.82
N ASP A 85 18.36 1.97 5.94
CA ASP A 85 19.14 0.95 6.66
C ASP A 85 18.73 0.77 8.13
N GLY A 86 18.24 1.83 8.78
CA GLY A 86 17.74 1.78 10.15
C GLY A 86 16.34 1.17 10.30
N GLU A 87 15.66 0.87 9.18
CA GLU A 87 14.27 0.39 9.15
C GLU A 87 14.17 -1.06 8.70
N ARG A 88 15.31 -1.76 8.56
CA ARG A 88 15.36 -3.14 8.07
C ARG A 88 14.53 -4.11 8.92
N ASP A 89 14.39 -3.86 10.21
CA ASP A 89 13.60 -4.71 11.12
C ASP A 89 12.09 -4.47 11.01
N LEU A 90 11.65 -3.48 10.22
CA LEU A 90 10.23 -3.17 10.00
C LEU A 90 9.64 -3.90 8.77
N VAL A 91 10.43 -4.61 7.96
CA VAL A 91 10.05 -5.11 6.61
C VAL A 91 10.32 -6.59 6.36
#